data_AF-A0A849R1Y7-F1
#
_entry.id   AF-A0A849R1Y7-F1
#
_cell.length_a   1.000
_cell.length_b   1.000
_cell.length_c   1.000
_cell.angle_alpha   90.00
_cell.angle_beta   90.00
_cell.angle_gamma   90.00
#
_symmetry.space_group_name_H-M   'P 1'
#
loop_
_entity.id
_entity.type
_entity.pdbx_description
1 polymer ?
#
loop_
_entity_poly.entity_id
_entity_poly.type
_entity_poly.pdbx_seq_one_letter_code
_entity_poly.pdbx_strand_id
1 'polypeptide(L)' 'LVKQVVDGAKAKGRKIGICGQAPSDYPEFAQFLVECGIDSISLNPDTVIKTRFAIAETEKKLGL' A
#
# COMPACT_ATOMS: atom_id res chain seq x y z
N LEU A 1 -14.30 -0.41 3.25
CA LEU A 1 -13.62 -0.52 4.56
C LEU A 1 -12.19 -0.02 4.51
N VAL A 2 -11.23 -0.70 3.88
CA VAL A 2 -9.79 -0.30 3.90
C VAL A 2 -9.58 1.15 3.43
N LYS A 3 -10.08 1.52 2.25
CA LYS A 3 -9.99 2.89 1.74
C LYS A 3 -10.56 3.94 2.70
N GLN A 4 -11.72 3.67 3.30
CA GLN A 4 -12.36 4.60 4.24
C GLN A 4 -11.48 4.87 5.48
N VAL A 5 -10.74 3.85 5.95
CA VAL A 5 -9.82 4.00 7.07
C VAL A 5 -8.60 4.82 6.66
N VAL A 6 -8.06 4.59 5.46
CA VAL A 6 -6.96 5.38 4.90
C VAL A 6 -7.36 6.85 4.72
N ASP A 7 -8.50 7.10 4.06
CA ASP A 7 -9.05 8.44 3.87
C ASP A 7 -9.28 9.15 5.21
N GLY A 8 -9.82 8.45 6.20
CA GLY A 8 -10.07 9.00 7.54
C GLY A 8 -8.78 9.34 8.31
N ALA A 9 -7.72 8.55 8.16
CA ALA A 9 -6.41 8.84 8.76
C ALA A 9 -5.75 10.05 8.09
N LYS A 10 -5.78 10.10 6.75
CA LYS A 10 -5.24 11.22 5.95
C LYS A 10 -5.97 12.52 6.22
N ALA A 11 -7.30 12.49 6.31
CA ALA A 11 -8.10 13.67 6.65
C ALA A 11 -7.75 14.26 8.03
N LYS A 12 -7.18 13.44 8.93
CA LYS A 12 -6.70 13.86 10.26
C LYS A 12 -5.19 14.15 10.28
N GLY A 13 -4.51 14.14 9.14
CA GLY A 13 -3.06 14.32 9.06
C GLY A 13 -2.27 13.25 9.82
N ARG A 14 -2.83 12.05 9.97
CA ARG A 14 -2.18 10.93 10.68
C ARG A 14 -1.57 9.97 9.67
N LYS A 15 -0.36 9.48 9.98
CA LYS A 15 0.26 8.38 9.24
C LYS A 15 -0.53 7.10 9.42
N ILE A 16 -0.66 6.32 8.36
CA ILE A 16 -1.31 5.01 8.39
C ILE A 16 -0.48 3.97 7.64
N GLY A 17 -0.39 2.79 8.25
CA GLY A 17 0.21 1.62 7.63
C GLY A 17 -0.63 0.38 7.84
N ILE A 18 -0.37 -0.65 7.06
CA ILE A 18 -1.07 -1.93 7.13
C ILE A 18 -0.09 -3.09 7.28
N CYS A 19 -0.47 -4.08 8.09
CA CYS A 19 0.22 -5.36 8.24
C CYS A 19 -0.75 -6.51 7.96
N GLY A 20 -0.19 -7.70 7.73
CA GLY A 20 -0.94 -8.92 7.42
C GLY A 20 -0.46 -9.58 6.13
N GLN A 21 -1.04 -10.72 5.82
CA GLN A 21 -0.59 -11.55 4.70
C GLN A 21 -1.05 -11.01 3.33
N ALA A 22 -2.22 -10.35 3.29
CA ALA A 22 -2.82 -9.86 2.05
C ALA A 22 -1.89 -9.02 1.14
N PRO A 23 -1.17 -7.99 1.63
CA PRO A 23 -0.26 -7.23 0.76
C PRO A 23 0.98 -8.04 0.30
N SER A 24 1.30 -9.14 0.98
CA SER A 24 2.40 -10.05 0.59
C SER A 24 1.95 -11.06 -0.46
N ASP A 25 0.74 -11.60 -0.31
CA ASP A 25 0.19 -12.62 -1.20
C ASP A 25 -0.35 -12.02 -2.50
N TYR A 26 -0.89 -10.80 -2.42
CA TYR A 26 -1.58 -10.12 -3.51
C TYR A 26 -0.91 -8.76 -3.82
N PRO A 27 0.03 -8.71 -4.79
CA PRO A 27 0.64 -7.45 -5.20
C PRO A 27 -0.38 -6.40 -5.65
N GLU A 28 -1.50 -6.80 -6.25
CA GLU A 28 -2.59 -5.88 -6.61
C GLU A 28 -3.20 -5.17 -5.39
N PHE A 29 -3.20 -5.83 -4.22
CA PHE A 29 -3.67 -5.23 -2.99
C PHE A 29 -2.67 -4.20 -2.48
N ALA A 30 -1.36 -4.47 -2.60
CA ALA A 30 -0.34 -3.47 -2.31
C ALA A 30 -0.45 -2.24 -3.24
N GLN A 31 -0.71 -2.45 -4.53
CA GLN A 31 -0.96 -1.36 -5.48
C GLN A 31 -2.22 -0.56 -5.11
N PHE A 32 -3.32 -1.22 -4.78
CA PHE A 32 -4.54 -0.57 -4.30
C PHE A 32 -4.31 0.28 -3.05
N LEU A 33 -3.47 -0.19 -2.11
CA LEU A 33 -3.12 0.57 -0.91
C LEU A 33 -2.32 1.84 -1.27
N VAL A 34 -1.43 1.77 -2.24
CA VAL A 34 -0.68 2.92 -2.79
C VAL A 34 -1.64 3.90 -3.47
N GLU A 35 -2.59 3.42 -4.27
CA GLU A 35 -3.64 4.26 -4.88
C GLU A 35 -4.53 4.96 -3.85
N CYS A 36 -4.78 4.30 -2.70
CA CYS A 36 -5.45 4.92 -1.56
C CYS A 36 -4.57 5.95 -0.82
N GLY A 37 -3.27 6.02 -1.14
CA GLY A 37 -2.31 6.93 -0.53
C GLY A 37 -1.74 6.46 0.81
N ILE A 38 -1.68 5.15 1.08
CA ILE A 38 -1.12 4.63 2.35
C ILE A 38 0.33 5.12 2.57
N ASP A 39 0.75 5.30 3.83
CA ASP A 39 2.12 5.76 4.14
C ASP A 39 3.12 4.60 4.28
N SER A 40 2.66 3.41 4.70
CA SER A 40 3.52 2.24 4.82
C SER A 40 2.79 0.91 4.65
N ILE A 41 3.51 -0.09 4.12
CA ILE A 41 3.03 -1.46 3.93
C ILE A 41 4.07 -2.40 4.53
N SER A 42 3.65 -3.31 5.42
CA SER A 42 4.49 -4.39 5.92
C SER A 42 4.35 -5.61 5.02
N LEU A 43 5.48 -6.16 4.57
CA LEU A 43 5.56 -7.28 3.63
C LEU A 43 6.45 -8.39 4.18
N ASN A 44 6.18 -9.62 3.75
CA ASN A 44 7.05 -10.75 4.03
C ASN A 44 8.39 -10.61 3.30
N PRO A 45 9.51 -11.05 3.90
CA PRO A 45 10.84 -10.91 3.31
C PRO A 45 10.99 -11.57 1.93
N ASP A 46 10.29 -12.67 1.70
CA ASP A 46 10.32 -13.42 0.44
C ASP A 46 9.51 -12.75 -0.68
N THR A 47 8.49 -11.94 -0.35
CA THR A 47 7.61 -11.28 -1.33
C THR A 47 7.96 -9.81 -1.56
N VAL A 48 8.79 -9.21 -0.70
CA VAL A 48 9.07 -7.77 -0.68
C VAL A 48 9.61 -7.27 -2.02
N ILE A 49 10.49 -8.03 -2.68
CA ILE A 49 11.12 -7.61 -3.94
C ILE A 49 10.08 -7.52 -5.06
N LYS A 50 9.30 -8.59 -5.27
CA LYS A 50 8.26 -8.64 -6.30
C LYS A 50 7.22 -7.54 -6.08
N THR A 51 6.77 -7.39 -4.84
CA THR A 51 5.74 -6.41 -4.49
C THR A 51 6.25 -4.98 -4.65
N ARG A 52 7.54 -4.73 -4.34
CA ARG A 52 8.15 -3.42 -4.52
C ARG A 52 8.21 -2.99 -5.99
N PHE A 53 8.45 -3.91 -6.92
CA PHE A 53 8.37 -3.59 -8.35
C PHE A 53 6.93 -3.21 -8.75
N ALA A 54 5.94 -3.98 -8.31
CA ALA A 54 4.53 -3.68 -8.58
C ALA A 54 4.08 -2.32 -8.00
N ILE A 55 4.55 -1.98 -6.79
CA ILE A 55 4.34 -0.67 -6.16
C ILE A 55 5.00 0.43 -7.01
N ALA A 56 6.28 0.28 -7.37
CA ALA A 56 7.00 1.29 -8.15
C ALA A 56 6.35 1.57 -9.52
N GLU A 57 5.82 0.56 -10.18
CA GLU A 57 5.04 0.75 -11.41
C GLU A 57 3.75 1.55 -11.18
N THR A 58 3.12 1.38 -10.03
CA THR A 58 1.89 2.11 -9.65
C THR A 58 2.20 3.55 -9.29
N GLU A 59 3.25 3.78 -8.49
CA GLU A 59 3.76 5.11 -8.18
C GLU A 59 4.07 5.89 -9.46
N LYS A 60 4.77 5.26 -10.41
CA LYS A 60 5.06 5.85 -11.72
C LYS A 60 3.80 6.21 -12.51
N LYS A 61 2.76 5.37 -12.48
CA LYS A 61 1.48 5.65 -13.16
C LYS A 61 0.74 6.83 -12.51
N LEU A 62 0.86 6.98 -11.20
CA LEU A 62 0.24 8.08 -10.43
C LEU A 62 1.06 9.38 -10.48
N GLY A 63 2.30 9.34 -11.00
CA GLY A 63 3.20 10.49 -11.06
C GLY A 63 3.81 10.85 -9.70
N LEU A 64 3.97 9.86 -8.82
CA LEU A 64 4.64 9.97 -7.52
C LEU A 64 6.16 9.79 -7.65
#